data_AF-A0A942JVD5-F1
#
_entry.id   AF-A0A942JVD5-F1
#
_cell.length_a   1.000
_cell.length_b   1.000
_cell.length_c   1.000
_cell.angle_alpha   90.00
_cell.angle_beta   90.00
_cell.angle_gamma   90.00
#
_symmetry.space_group_name_H-M   'P 1'
#
loop_
_entity.id
_entity.type
_entity.pdbx_description
1 polymer ?
#
loop_
_entity_poly.entity_id
_entity_poly.type
_entity_poly.pdbx_seq_one_letter_code
_entity_poly.pdbx_strand_id
1 'polypeptide(L)'
;MSIRRRHAHTIAAVAIMAAIFAVSGSVQGAGTTIPSEIDLTGPVTASTCSACHARIAESPNPELVFSHGVHIKLECSVCHVRPAHEAGVTYSPSMRTCFACHGLAHSGAGVIAADDCGYCHTSAFRLRPAYHGDDWIAQPHARAVSRGGFNDCLMCHDARAQCDACHQEMEVDTPPTPPIYLRVVPAPEPRPSLVVRTEDPVAIGQCVFCHSGIDEGLAEDGLIFTHTVHLERDYRCEVCHEAFPHTPDETALPTMRSCYRCHSVQHAGKGEVAPEECLACHPSDFNLVPADHTPDFIARDHSGPAGEDLVNCTMCHTSPVCAECHRGERQLADGSLSAQVIPDTHERVEWIAQHGAPYLGGRGGCSICHTSESCSRCHQTAMPHPTAWLASHAANGYSRDDCGVCHTDRATCQECHHVSVRDAELRAENCVECHPEATTEPPTAIRRMGFVSHAVHFDVAERVGRSYVCDDCHIGLTVARVRGAGRQAYDTGAHDLRVCYDCHGALDFRNVEIAPWPGSQLCRRCHADLNI
;
A
#
# COMPACT_ATOMS: atom_id res chain seq x y z
N MET A 1 56.87 -39.19 25.34
CA MET A 1 55.70 -39.23 24.41
C MET A 1 54.35 -39.26 25.15
N SER A 2 54.17 -38.48 26.23
CA SER A 2 52.95 -38.55 27.09
C SER A 2 52.31 -37.18 27.43
N ILE A 3 53.01 -36.06 27.19
CA ILE A 3 52.53 -34.72 27.60
C ILE A 3 51.73 -34.02 26.48
N ARG A 4 52.04 -34.26 25.19
CA ARG A 4 51.33 -33.61 24.07
C ARG A 4 49.91 -34.13 23.82
N ARG A 5 49.55 -35.34 24.27
CA ARG A 5 48.19 -35.89 24.06
C ARG A 5 47.16 -35.33 25.05
N ARG A 6 47.54 -34.95 26.27
CA ARG A 6 46.59 -34.44 27.28
C ARG A 6 46.06 -33.04 26.98
N HIS A 7 46.86 -32.18 26.34
CA HIS A 7 46.44 -30.83 25.95
C HIS A 7 45.51 -30.81 24.71
N ALA A 8 45.62 -31.79 23.81
CA ALA A 8 44.72 -31.88 22.66
C ALA A 8 43.29 -32.24 23.06
N HIS A 9 43.12 -33.09 24.09
CA HIS A 9 41.79 -33.50 24.56
C HIS A 9 41.09 -32.43 25.41
N THR A 10 41.83 -31.56 26.11
CA THR A 10 41.25 -30.45 26.89
C THR A 10 40.81 -29.29 26.00
N ILE A 11 41.57 -28.97 24.94
CA ILE A 11 41.18 -27.92 23.98
C ILE A 11 39.97 -28.35 23.14
N ALA A 12 39.89 -29.62 22.73
CA ALA A 12 38.74 -30.14 21.99
C ALA A 12 37.45 -30.18 22.84
N ALA A 13 37.54 -30.52 24.14
CA ALA A 13 36.37 -30.52 25.02
C ALA A 13 35.82 -29.11 25.31
N VAL A 14 36.70 -28.10 25.42
CA VAL A 14 36.29 -26.70 25.60
C VAL A 14 35.68 -26.12 24.31
N ALA A 15 36.23 -26.49 23.14
CA ALA A 15 35.68 -26.06 21.84
C ALA A 15 34.30 -26.70 21.55
N ILE A 16 34.08 -27.96 21.96
CA ILE A 16 32.78 -28.64 21.79
C ILE A 16 31.74 -28.10 22.79
N MET A 17 32.12 -27.78 24.03
CA MET A 17 31.22 -27.12 25.00
C MET A 17 30.86 -25.69 24.58
N ALA A 18 31.79 -24.94 23.98
CA ALA A 18 31.52 -23.62 23.41
C ALA A 18 30.62 -23.70 22.16
N ALA A 19 30.77 -24.73 21.33
CA ALA A 19 29.89 -24.97 20.18
C ALA A 19 28.47 -25.42 20.61
N ILE A 20 28.33 -26.17 21.72
CA ILE A 20 27.02 -26.55 22.26
C ILE A 20 26.31 -25.34 22.89
N PHE A 21 27.06 -24.40 23.51
CA PHE A 21 26.49 -23.11 23.96
C PHE A 21 26.16 -22.15 22.81
N ALA A 22 26.89 -22.21 21.68
CA ALA A 22 26.60 -21.40 20.50
C ALA A 22 25.41 -21.92 19.66
N VAL A 23 24.99 -23.17 19.87
CA VAL A 23 23.85 -23.79 19.16
C VAL A 23 22.60 -23.90 20.05
N SER A 24 22.70 -23.55 21.34
CA SER A 24 21.58 -23.55 22.30
C SER A 24 21.34 -22.16 22.88
N GLY A 25 21.08 -21.17 22.02
CA GLY A 25 20.99 -19.78 22.49
C GLY A 25 20.52 -18.76 21.45
N SER A 26 19.82 -19.21 20.42
CA SER A 26 18.90 -18.36 19.67
C SER A 26 17.59 -19.13 19.62
N VAL A 27 16.81 -19.00 20.70
CA VAL A 27 15.37 -18.90 20.50
C VAL A 27 15.24 -17.63 19.65
N GLN A 28 15.27 -17.79 18.32
CA GLN A 28 14.59 -16.85 17.44
C GLN A 28 13.24 -16.65 18.11
N GLY A 29 12.97 -15.42 18.55
CA GLY A 29 11.62 -15.03 18.92
C GLY A 29 10.77 -15.37 17.72
N ALA A 30 10.00 -16.45 17.82
CA ALA A 30 8.82 -16.60 17.01
C ALA A 30 8.08 -15.28 17.22
N GLY A 31 7.85 -14.52 16.15
CA GLY A 31 7.22 -13.21 16.21
C GLY A 31 6.05 -13.29 17.18
N THR A 32 6.20 -12.62 18.32
CA THR A 32 5.18 -12.61 19.35
C THR A 32 4.04 -11.80 18.76
N THR A 33 3.10 -12.51 18.14
CA THR A 33 1.83 -11.92 17.72
C THR A 33 1.19 -11.32 18.95
N ILE A 34 0.72 -10.08 18.81
CA ILE A 34 0.02 -9.39 19.89
C ILE A 34 -1.20 -10.24 20.24
N PRO A 35 -1.43 -10.58 21.51
CA PRO A 35 -2.63 -11.29 21.92
C PRO A 35 -3.88 -10.56 21.44
N SER A 36 -4.91 -11.30 21.02
CA SER A 36 -6.20 -10.72 20.63
C SER A 36 -6.87 -9.98 21.77
N GLU A 37 -6.60 -10.37 23.02
CA GLU A 37 -7.06 -9.69 24.23
C GLU A 37 -5.90 -9.43 25.20
N ILE A 38 -5.83 -8.20 25.70
CA ILE A 38 -4.87 -7.75 26.72
C ILE A 38 -5.66 -7.26 27.94
N ASP A 39 -5.63 -8.02 29.04
CA ASP A 39 -6.20 -7.56 30.31
C ASP A 39 -5.22 -6.62 31.02
N LEU A 40 -5.60 -5.35 31.11
CA LEU A 40 -4.81 -4.26 31.68
C LEU A 40 -5.04 -4.08 33.18
N THR A 41 -5.85 -4.91 33.82
CA THR A 41 -6.22 -4.73 35.24
C THR A 41 -6.24 -6.03 36.03
N GLY A 42 -6.29 -7.17 35.35
CA GLY A 42 -6.19 -8.50 35.91
C GLY A 42 -4.79 -8.88 36.39
N PRO A 43 -4.60 -10.17 36.73
CA PRO A 43 -3.31 -10.68 37.20
C PRO A 43 -2.21 -10.44 36.16
N VAL A 44 -1.05 -9.98 36.61
CA VAL A 44 0.09 -9.80 35.71
C VAL A 44 0.60 -11.16 35.27
N THR A 45 0.66 -11.37 33.96
CA THR A 45 1.17 -12.59 33.33
C THR A 45 2.21 -12.24 32.27
N ALA A 46 2.95 -13.25 31.81
CA ALA A 46 3.96 -13.06 30.77
C ALA A 46 3.35 -12.52 29.46
N SER A 47 2.14 -12.97 29.09
CA SER A 47 1.47 -12.53 27.86
C SER A 47 1.05 -11.06 27.90
N THR A 48 0.72 -10.52 29.08
CA THR A 48 0.40 -9.11 29.26
C THR A 48 1.58 -8.21 28.88
N CYS A 49 2.80 -8.62 29.21
CA CYS A 49 4.01 -7.82 28.94
C CYS A 49 4.58 -8.11 27.55
N SER A 50 4.63 -9.37 27.12
CA SER A 50 5.25 -9.75 25.83
C SER A 50 4.49 -9.23 24.62
N ALA A 51 3.23 -8.80 24.80
CA ALA A 51 2.45 -8.08 23.80
C ALA A 51 3.08 -6.73 23.41
N CYS A 52 3.82 -6.10 24.33
CA CYS A 52 4.39 -4.77 24.16
C CYS A 52 5.92 -4.74 24.34
N HIS A 53 6.48 -5.77 24.97
CA HIS A 53 7.91 -5.87 25.26
C HIS A 53 8.48 -7.16 24.68
N ALA A 54 9.23 -7.07 23.58
CA ALA A 54 10.02 -8.19 23.08
C ALA A 54 11.06 -8.66 24.11
N ARG A 55 11.53 -7.74 24.97
CA ARG A 55 12.38 -8.02 26.14
C ARG A 55 11.96 -7.11 27.29
N ILE A 56 11.79 -7.69 28.48
CA ILE A 56 11.53 -6.90 29.69
C ILE A 56 12.87 -6.38 30.20
N ALA A 57 13.01 -5.06 30.26
CA ALA A 57 14.26 -4.40 30.63
C ALA A 57 14.66 -4.69 32.09
N GLU A 58 15.97 -4.59 32.36
CA GLU A 58 16.47 -4.55 33.73
C GLU A 58 16.06 -3.25 34.42
N SER A 59 16.06 -3.26 35.75
CA SER A 59 15.71 -2.07 36.54
C SER A 59 16.57 -0.88 36.10
N PRO A 60 15.96 0.26 35.69
CA PRO A 60 16.71 1.47 35.36
C PRO A 60 17.24 2.20 36.60
N ASN A 61 16.83 1.77 37.81
CA ASN A 61 17.27 2.37 39.06
C ASN A 61 18.74 2.00 39.36
N PRO A 62 19.68 2.98 39.34
CA PRO A 62 21.10 2.71 39.58
C PRO A 62 21.42 2.31 41.04
N GLU A 63 20.46 2.46 41.95
CA GLU A 63 20.59 2.09 43.37
C GLU A 63 20.17 0.64 43.65
N LEU A 64 19.58 -0.06 42.68
CA LEU A 64 19.00 -1.40 42.83
C LEU A 64 19.68 -2.41 41.90
N VAL A 65 20.22 -3.48 42.48
CA VAL A 65 20.66 -4.68 41.78
C VAL A 65 19.45 -5.59 41.60
N PHE A 66 18.82 -5.52 40.43
CA PHE A 66 17.69 -6.38 40.10
C PHE A 66 17.77 -6.81 38.64
N SER A 67 17.46 -8.09 38.41
CA SER A 67 17.33 -8.64 37.06
C SER A 67 16.03 -9.39 36.87
N HIS A 68 15.26 -9.05 35.83
CA HIS A 68 14.12 -9.88 35.40
C HIS A 68 14.61 -11.24 34.93
N GLY A 69 15.76 -11.33 34.24
CA GLY A 69 16.29 -12.58 33.69
C GLY A 69 16.47 -13.70 34.72
N VAL A 70 16.80 -13.37 35.98
CA VAL A 70 16.92 -14.36 37.06
C VAL A 70 15.59 -14.63 37.77
N HIS A 71 14.69 -13.65 37.86
CA HIS A 71 13.42 -13.75 38.59
C HIS A 71 12.25 -14.23 37.73
N ILE A 72 12.35 -14.19 36.40
CA ILE A 72 11.25 -14.52 35.46
C ILE A 72 10.77 -15.98 35.55
N LYS A 73 11.50 -16.83 36.29
CA LYS A 73 11.06 -18.20 36.60
C LYS A 73 9.93 -18.24 37.63
N LEU A 74 9.70 -17.15 38.35
CA LEU A 74 8.55 -16.98 39.24
C LEU A 74 7.36 -16.41 38.46
N GLU A 75 6.15 -16.71 38.92
CA GLU A 75 4.95 -16.08 38.36
C GLU A 75 5.00 -14.56 38.57
N CYS A 76 4.65 -13.80 37.53
CA CYS A 76 4.80 -12.34 37.55
C CYS A 76 3.97 -11.69 38.67
N SER A 77 2.80 -12.25 38.97
CA SER A 77 1.88 -11.83 40.03
C SER A 77 2.45 -11.95 41.44
N VAL A 78 3.50 -12.75 41.64
CA VAL A 78 4.22 -12.85 42.93
C VAL A 78 4.92 -11.53 43.25
N CYS A 79 5.41 -10.82 42.23
CA CYS A 79 6.08 -9.53 42.39
C CYS A 79 5.15 -8.34 42.09
N HIS A 80 4.36 -8.47 41.03
CA HIS A 80 3.50 -7.42 40.51
C HIS A 80 2.03 -7.68 40.87
N VAL A 81 1.54 -6.99 41.91
CA VAL A 81 0.11 -7.03 42.30
C VAL A 81 -0.79 -6.19 41.40
N ARG A 82 -0.19 -5.44 40.47
CA ARG A 82 -0.82 -4.68 39.40
C ARG A 82 0.16 -4.53 38.23
N PRO A 83 -0.30 -4.16 37.03
CA PRO A 83 0.57 -3.84 35.90
C PRO A 83 1.64 -2.82 36.26
N ALA A 84 2.80 -2.97 35.61
CA ALA A 84 3.94 -2.09 35.84
C ALA A 84 3.74 -0.69 35.27
N HIS A 85 2.79 -0.48 34.34
CA HIS A 85 2.52 0.82 33.72
C HIS A 85 1.02 1.08 33.69
N GLU A 86 0.61 2.28 34.10
CA GLU A 86 -0.78 2.74 34.06
C GLU A 86 -0.81 4.28 34.07
N ALA A 87 -1.56 4.89 33.15
CA ALA A 87 -1.69 6.34 32.99
C ALA A 87 -0.35 7.11 32.97
N GLY A 88 0.63 6.61 32.22
CA GLY A 88 1.97 7.21 32.12
C GLY A 88 2.86 7.03 33.35
N VAL A 89 2.43 6.28 34.37
CA VAL A 89 3.20 6.04 35.59
C VAL A 89 3.74 4.61 35.60
N THR A 90 5.03 4.47 35.91
CA THR A 90 5.67 3.16 36.12
C THR A 90 5.65 2.78 37.59
N TYR A 91 5.04 1.65 37.91
CA TYR A 91 4.93 1.07 39.24
C TYR A 91 5.91 -0.08 39.44
N SER A 92 6.88 0.13 40.32
CA SER A 92 7.78 -0.92 40.80
C SER A 92 7.20 -1.64 42.03
N PRO A 93 7.44 -2.95 42.19
CA PRO A 93 7.17 -3.64 43.45
C PRO A 93 7.85 -2.96 44.64
N SER A 94 7.19 -2.99 45.80
CA SER A 94 7.81 -2.48 47.03
C SER A 94 8.91 -3.42 47.52
N MET A 95 9.85 -2.91 48.33
CA MET A 95 10.90 -3.73 48.94
C MET A 95 10.35 -4.92 49.74
N ARG A 96 9.16 -4.78 50.37
CA ARG A 96 8.46 -5.87 51.08
C ARG A 96 8.25 -7.12 50.23
N THR A 97 8.04 -6.93 48.93
CA THR A 97 7.84 -8.01 47.99
C THR A 97 9.10 -8.86 47.84
N CYS A 98 10.29 -8.25 47.84
CA CYS A 98 11.57 -8.96 47.76
C CYS A 98 11.80 -9.85 49.00
N PHE A 99 11.53 -9.30 50.18
CA PHE A 99 11.65 -10.00 51.47
C PHE A 99 10.61 -11.10 51.69
N ALA A 100 9.65 -11.28 50.76
CA ALA A 100 8.81 -12.46 50.76
C ALA A 100 9.59 -13.75 50.41
N CYS A 101 10.79 -13.62 49.82
CA CYS A 101 11.67 -14.73 49.49
C CYS A 101 13.10 -14.52 50.01
N HIS A 102 13.64 -13.29 49.95
CA HIS A 102 14.98 -12.96 50.43
C HIS A 102 14.98 -12.85 51.96
N GLY A 103 15.85 -13.62 52.63
CA GLY A 103 15.95 -13.68 54.09
C GLY A 103 14.89 -14.58 54.75
N LEU A 104 13.97 -15.14 53.97
CA LEU A 104 12.97 -16.07 54.47
C LEU A 104 13.58 -17.45 54.72
N ALA A 105 13.60 -17.87 55.99
CA ALA A 105 14.09 -19.18 56.39
C ALA A 105 12.96 -20.24 56.37
N HIS A 106 13.19 -21.36 55.69
CA HIS A 106 12.29 -22.50 55.67
C HIS A 106 12.86 -23.63 56.55
N SER A 107 12.05 -24.14 57.49
CA SER A 107 12.49 -25.14 58.47
C SER A 107 13.03 -26.40 57.77
N GLY A 108 14.35 -26.58 57.80
CA GLY A 108 15.05 -27.72 57.21
C GLY A 108 15.70 -27.49 55.84
N ALA A 109 15.33 -26.43 55.10
CA ALA A 109 15.91 -26.12 53.79
C ALA A 109 16.87 -24.91 53.79
N GLY A 110 16.95 -24.20 54.93
CA GLY A 110 17.77 -22.99 55.04
C GLY A 110 17.03 -21.75 54.51
N VAL A 111 17.79 -20.70 54.19
CA VAL A 111 17.27 -19.45 53.63
C VAL A 111 16.97 -19.65 52.14
N ILE A 112 15.80 -19.20 51.69
CA ILE A 112 15.35 -19.36 50.29
C ILE A 112 16.21 -18.55 49.32
N ALA A 113 16.52 -17.30 49.67
CA ALA A 113 17.42 -16.43 48.92
C ALA A 113 18.16 -15.49 49.89
N ALA A 114 19.42 -15.17 49.57
CA ALA A 114 20.25 -14.30 50.41
C ALA A 114 19.66 -12.90 50.56
N ASP A 115 19.78 -12.32 51.75
CA ASP A 115 19.28 -11.00 52.13
C ASP A 115 20.39 -9.99 52.47
N ASP A 116 21.66 -10.32 52.20
CA ASP A 116 22.72 -9.35 52.38
C ASP A 116 22.45 -8.12 51.51
N CYS A 117 22.66 -6.94 52.10
CA CYS A 117 22.27 -5.67 51.50
C CYS A 117 22.87 -5.47 50.10
N GLY A 118 24.09 -5.94 49.87
CA GLY A 118 24.80 -5.82 48.59
C GLY A 118 24.25 -6.69 47.45
N TYR A 119 23.38 -7.67 47.74
CA TYR A 119 22.68 -8.42 46.69
C TYR A 119 21.54 -7.64 46.06
N CYS A 120 20.97 -6.67 46.78
CA CYS A 120 19.86 -5.85 46.31
C CYS A 120 20.26 -4.40 46.07
N HIS A 121 21.20 -3.86 46.84
CA HIS A 121 21.57 -2.45 46.79
C HIS A 121 22.96 -2.25 46.22
N THR A 122 23.08 -1.27 45.32
CA THR A 122 24.41 -0.80 44.89
C THR A 122 25.00 0.11 45.96
N SER A 123 26.29 0.45 45.83
CA SER A 123 26.95 1.42 46.71
C SER A 123 26.36 2.84 46.63
N ALA A 124 25.55 3.13 45.60
CA ALA A 124 24.85 4.40 45.48
C ALA A 124 23.68 4.52 46.47
N PHE A 125 23.10 3.39 46.91
CA PHE A 125 21.96 3.39 47.81
C PHE A 125 22.39 3.78 49.23
N ARG A 126 21.68 4.75 49.82
CA ARG A 126 21.87 5.11 51.22
C ARG A 126 21.03 4.20 52.12
N LEU A 127 21.67 3.16 52.67
CA LEU A 127 21.03 2.17 53.54
C LEU A 127 20.37 2.78 54.79
N ARG A 128 20.98 3.81 55.40
CA ARG A 128 20.40 4.46 56.59
C ARG A 128 19.32 5.47 56.18
N PRO A 129 18.04 5.25 56.55
CA PRO A 129 16.96 6.17 56.19
C PRO A 129 17.12 7.55 56.82
N ALA A 130 16.64 8.59 56.14
CA ALA A 130 16.77 9.98 56.58
C ALA A 130 16.08 10.28 57.94
N TYR A 131 15.08 9.48 58.31
CA TYR A 131 14.38 9.62 59.60
C TYR A 131 15.17 9.07 60.80
N HIS A 132 16.34 8.47 60.60
CA HIS A 132 17.22 8.01 61.68
C HIS A 132 18.07 9.17 62.24
N GLY A 133 17.45 10.08 62.99
CA GLY A 133 18.11 11.18 63.69
C GLY A 133 18.73 10.79 65.03
N ASP A 134 19.41 11.74 65.68
CA ASP A 134 20.05 11.54 66.99
C ASP A 134 19.02 11.33 68.12
N ASP A 135 17.78 11.77 67.91
CA ASP A 135 16.66 11.61 68.84
C ASP A 135 15.86 10.32 68.59
N TRP A 136 16.35 9.41 67.74
CA TRP A 136 15.63 8.18 67.36
C TRP A 136 15.18 7.36 68.58
N ILE A 137 16.00 7.29 69.64
CA ILE A 137 15.70 6.60 70.91
C ILE A 137 14.48 7.17 71.66
N ALA A 138 14.02 8.37 71.32
CA ALA A 138 12.86 9.01 71.94
C ALA A 138 11.56 8.71 71.16
N GLN A 139 10.60 9.64 71.15
CA GLN A 139 9.31 9.45 70.47
C GLN A 139 9.33 9.07 68.97
N PRO A 140 10.35 9.41 68.15
CA PRO A 140 10.31 9.09 66.71
C PRO A 140 10.13 7.61 66.38
N HIS A 141 10.91 6.70 67.00
CA HIS A 141 10.79 5.26 66.70
C HIS A 141 9.44 4.71 67.17
N ALA A 142 8.96 5.11 68.36
CA ALA A 142 7.66 4.69 68.89
C ALA A 142 6.50 5.14 67.98
N ARG A 143 6.57 6.36 67.43
CA ARG A 143 5.60 6.86 66.45
C ARG A 143 5.65 6.10 65.12
N ALA A 144 6.85 5.71 64.66
CA ALA A 144 7.01 4.90 63.46
C ALA A 144 6.36 3.52 63.63
N VAL A 145 6.64 2.82 64.73
CA VAL A 145 6.05 1.51 65.06
C VAL A 145 4.54 1.61 65.23
N SER A 146 4.03 2.68 65.85
CA SER A 146 2.58 2.87 66.03
C SER A 146 1.82 3.05 64.70
N ARG A 147 2.48 3.55 63.65
CA ARG A 147 1.86 3.79 62.34
C ARG A 147 1.97 2.59 61.39
N GLY A 148 3.15 1.97 61.34
CA GLY A 148 3.48 0.95 60.33
C GLY A 148 3.73 -0.44 60.91
N GLY A 149 3.67 -0.61 62.22
CA GLY A 149 4.16 -1.79 62.91
C GLY A 149 5.68 -1.86 62.95
N PHE A 150 6.21 -2.94 63.53
CA PHE A 150 7.65 -3.19 63.63
C PHE A 150 8.22 -3.96 62.44
N ASN A 151 7.36 -4.59 61.63
CA ASN A 151 7.79 -5.61 60.66
C ASN A 151 8.76 -5.07 59.60
N ASP A 152 8.51 -3.88 59.06
CA ASP A 152 9.41 -3.25 58.07
C ASP A 152 10.79 -2.92 58.68
N CYS A 153 10.88 -2.72 60.01
CA CYS A 153 12.16 -2.48 60.69
C CYS A 153 13.01 -3.76 60.75
N LEU A 154 12.36 -4.93 60.85
CA LEU A 154 13.02 -6.24 60.89
C LEU A 154 13.68 -6.63 59.56
N MET A 155 13.47 -5.85 58.48
CA MET A 155 14.24 -5.99 57.24
C MET A 155 15.72 -5.63 57.42
N CYS A 156 16.04 -4.78 58.40
CA CYS A 156 17.39 -4.29 58.64
C CYS A 156 17.88 -4.54 60.06
N HIS A 157 16.98 -4.75 61.02
CA HIS A 157 17.28 -4.83 62.43
C HIS A 157 16.99 -6.21 63.03
N ASP A 158 17.90 -6.67 63.90
CA ASP A 158 17.67 -7.84 64.74
C ASP A 158 16.84 -7.44 65.98
N ALA A 159 15.62 -7.96 66.07
CA ALA A 159 14.69 -7.62 67.13
C ALA A 159 15.25 -7.90 68.53
N ARG A 160 15.95 -9.01 68.72
CA ARG A 160 16.44 -9.43 70.04
C ARG A 160 17.60 -8.56 70.51
N ALA A 161 18.56 -8.32 69.62
CA ALA A 161 19.77 -7.59 69.93
C ALA A 161 19.54 -6.09 70.02
N GLN A 162 18.56 -5.54 69.29
CA GLN A 162 18.41 -4.10 69.13
C GLN A 162 17.14 -3.55 69.78
N CYS A 163 16.01 -4.25 69.67
CA CYS A 163 14.74 -3.78 70.25
C CYS A 163 14.59 -4.31 71.68
N ASP A 164 14.54 -5.64 71.83
CA ASP A 164 14.20 -6.28 73.10
C ASP A 164 15.26 -6.02 74.16
N ALA A 165 16.56 -6.05 73.80
CA ALA A 165 17.65 -5.75 74.72
C ALA A 165 17.57 -4.31 75.27
N CYS A 166 17.29 -3.32 74.42
CA CYS A 166 17.16 -1.93 74.82
C CYS A 166 15.89 -1.69 75.63
N HIS A 167 14.75 -2.24 75.21
CA HIS A 167 13.49 -2.12 75.94
C HIS A 167 13.56 -2.81 77.31
N GLN A 168 14.31 -3.91 77.43
CA GLN A 168 14.58 -4.56 78.71
C GLN A 168 15.45 -3.69 79.62
N GLU A 169 16.53 -3.09 79.10
CA GLU A 169 17.41 -2.20 79.85
C GLU A 169 16.67 -0.94 80.35
N MET A 170 15.78 -0.41 79.52
CA MET A 170 15.00 0.80 79.80
C MET A 170 13.68 0.52 80.55
N GLU A 171 13.41 -0.74 80.91
CA GLU A 171 12.19 -1.19 81.59
C GLU A 171 10.90 -0.75 80.88
N VAL A 172 10.89 -0.79 79.54
CA VAL A 172 9.73 -0.42 78.72
C VAL A 172 8.71 -1.55 78.68
N ASP A 173 7.48 -1.27 79.11
CA ASP A 173 6.37 -2.24 79.14
C ASP A 173 5.80 -2.49 77.72
N THR A 174 6.49 -3.32 76.95
CA THR A 174 6.06 -3.78 75.62
C THR A 174 6.30 -5.28 75.45
N PRO A 175 5.42 -5.99 74.73
CA PRO A 175 5.66 -7.40 74.42
C PRO A 175 6.92 -7.57 73.55
N PRO A 176 7.66 -8.70 73.69
CA PRO A 176 8.83 -8.97 72.86
C PRO A 176 8.50 -8.98 71.37
N THR A 177 9.40 -8.43 70.57
CA THR A 177 9.23 -8.40 69.11
C THR A 177 9.54 -9.78 68.53
N PRO A 178 8.74 -10.29 67.56
CA PRO A 178 9.11 -11.50 66.82
C PRO A 178 10.53 -11.37 66.24
N PRO A 179 11.39 -12.40 66.39
CA PRO A 179 12.80 -12.33 65.98
C PRO A 179 13.00 -12.49 64.47
N ILE A 180 11.91 -12.58 63.69
CA ILE A 180 11.95 -12.81 62.26
C ILE A 180 10.98 -11.84 61.57
N TYR A 181 11.37 -11.38 60.39
CA TYR A 181 10.46 -10.70 59.48
C TYR A 181 9.26 -11.61 59.16
N LEU A 182 8.05 -11.10 59.35
CA LEU A 182 6.83 -11.80 58.98
C LEU A 182 6.54 -11.50 57.51
N ARG A 183 6.45 -12.55 56.69
CA ARG A 183 6.10 -12.41 55.28
C ARG A 183 4.75 -11.72 55.12
N VAL A 184 4.75 -10.56 54.47
CA VAL A 184 3.54 -9.84 54.06
C VAL A 184 3.46 -9.86 52.54
N VAL A 185 2.36 -10.39 51.99
CA VAL A 185 2.05 -10.30 50.56
C VAL A 185 0.99 -9.22 50.39
N PRO A 186 1.27 -8.12 49.67
CA PRO A 186 0.27 -7.08 49.42
C PRO A 186 -0.92 -7.69 48.66
N ALA A 187 -2.14 -7.42 49.11
CA ALA A 187 -3.33 -7.79 48.36
C ALA A 187 -3.50 -6.83 47.18
N PRO A 188 -3.90 -7.33 45.99
CA PRO A 188 -4.27 -6.45 44.88
C PRO A 188 -5.49 -5.60 45.27
N GLU A 189 -5.46 -4.33 44.91
CA GLU A 189 -6.61 -3.44 45.11
C GLU A 189 -7.75 -3.84 44.16
N PRO A 190 -9.03 -3.78 44.59
CA PRO A 190 -10.16 -4.02 43.71
C PRO A 190 -10.25 -2.95 42.63
N ARG A 191 -10.31 -3.35 41.35
CA ARG A 191 -10.36 -2.44 40.20
C ARG A 191 -11.34 -2.97 39.14
N PRO A 192 -11.98 -2.10 38.35
CA PRO A 192 -12.77 -2.54 37.19
C PRO A 192 -11.89 -3.30 36.22
N SER A 193 -12.41 -4.38 35.62
CA SER A 193 -11.71 -5.09 34.56
C SER A 193 -11.67 -4.24 33.29
N LEU A 194 -10.49 -3.95 32.77
CA LEU A 194 -10.28 -3.34 31.46
C LEU A 194 -9.51 -4.31 30.56
N VAL A 195 -10.16 -4.71 29.46
CA VAL A 195 -9.58 -5.59 28.45
C VAL A 195 -9.54 -4.84 27.13
N VAL A 196 -8.36 -4.76 26.54
CA VAL A 196 -8.14 -4.24 25.19
C VAL A 196 -8.18 -5.40 24.20
N ARG A 197 -9.11 -5.36 23.26
CA ARG A 197 -9.14 -6.30 22.14
C ARG A 197 -8.42 -5.69 20.95
N THR A 198 -7.33 -6.32 20.51
CA THR A 198 -6.43 -5.74 19.49
C THR A 198 -6.89 -6.03 18.07
N GLU A 199 -7.76 -7.02 17.90
CA GLU A 199 -8.39 -7.38 16.63
C GLU A 199 -9.69 -6.62 16.34
N ASP A 200 -10.26 -5.97 17.37
CA ASP A 200 -11.45 -5.14 17.22
C ASP A 200 -11.12 -3.82 16.48
N PRO A 201 -12.09 -3.23 15.76
CA PRO A 201 -11.94 -1.89 15.20
C PRO A 201 -11.46 -0.89 16.25
N VAL A 202 -10.54 -0.02 15.83
CA VAL A 202 -9.88 0.91 16.76
C VAL A 202 -10.91 1.81 17.44
N ALA A 203 -10.77 1.95 18.76
CA ALA A 203 -11.65 2.77 19.59
C ALA A 203 -10.86 3.44 20.72
N ILE A 204 -11.32 4.62 21.14
CA ILE A 204 -10.64 5.44 22.14
C ILE A 204 -10.37 4.72 23.47
N GLY A 205 -11.26 3.78 23.84
CA GLY A 205 -11.12 2.97 25.06
C GLY A 205 -9.88 2.08 25.08
N GLN A 206 -9.27 1.80 23.92
CA GLN A 206 -8.04 1.01 23.81
C GLN A 206 -6.78 1.85 24.15
N CYS A 207 -6.88 3.17 24.11
CA CYS A 207 -5.71 4.08 24.21
C CYS A 207 -5.63 4.75 25.59
N VAL A 208 -6.76 5.25 26.09
CA VAL A 208 -6.84 6.20 27.23
C VAL A 208 -6.34 5.64 28.57
N PHE A 209 -6.22 4.32 28.70
CA PHE A 209 -5.64 3.71 29.89
C PHE A 209 -4.13 3.92 29.98
N CYS A 210 -3.46 3.89 28.82
CA CYS A 210 -2.01 4.05 28.72
C CYS A 210 -1.65 5.51 28.41
N HIS A 211 -2.43 6.16 27.55
CA HIS A 211 -2.20 7.52 27.06
C HIS A 211 -3.19 8.50 27.69
N SER A 212 -2.73 9.24 28.71
CA SER A 212 -3.49 10.38 29.26
C SER A 212 -3.49 11.60 28.31
N GLY A 213 -2.52 11.70 27.41
CA GLY A 213 -2.47 12.66 26.31
C GLY A 213 -2.07 11.98 25.00
N ILE A 214 -3.07 11.56 24.20
CA ILE A 214 -2.84 10.86 22.92
C ILE A 214 -2.20 11.72 21.82
N ASP A 215 -2.17 13.05 22.02
CA ASP A 215 -1.56 14.02 21.10
C ASP A 215 -0.11 14.38 21.50
N GLU A 216 0.37 13.91 22.65
CA GLU A 216 1.70 14.27 23.15
C GLU A 216 2.81 13.68 22.27
N GLY A 217 3.81 14.50 21.93
CA GLY A 217 4.99 14.09 21.13
C GLY A 217 4.84 14.26 19.61
N LEU A 218 3.62 14.38 19.06
CA LEU A 218 3.42 14.46 17.60
C LEU A 218 4.11 15.67 16.95
N ALA A 219 4.20 16.80 17.66
CA ALA A 219 4.89 17.98 17.17
C ALA A 219 6.42 17.79 17.06
N GLU A 220 7.01 16.95 17.92
CA GLU A 220 8.43 16.61 17.86
C GLU A 220 8.75 15.77 16.62
N ASP A 221 7.77 14.99 16.15
CA ASP A 221 7.82 14.22 14.91
C ASP A 221 7.49 15.05 13.66
N GLY A 222 7.31 16.36 13.81
CA GLY A 222 7.04 17.27 12.69
C GLY A 222 5.59 17.23 12.18
N LEU A 223 4.64 16.82 13.02
CA LEU A 223 3.22 16.79 12.72
C LEU A 223 2.41 17.68 13.68
N ILE A 224 1.72 18.67 13.12
CA ILE A 224 0.71 19.49 13.79
C ILE A 224 -0.63 18.76 13.66
N PHE A 225 -0.96 17.95 14.67
CA PHE A 225 -2.21 17.20 14.70
C PHE A 225 -2.81 17.20 16.11
N THR A 226 -4.14 17.17 16.18
CA THR A 226 -4.85 16.87 17.42
C THR A 226 -6.07 15.99 17.14
N HIS A 227 -6.24 14.95 17.96
CA HIS A 227 -7.42 14.11 17.90
C HIS A 227 -8.70 14.91 18.20
N THR A 228 -8.64 15.94 19.05
CA THR A 228 -9.82 16.70 19.50
C THR A 228 -10.65 17.25 18.34
N VAL A 229 -10.01 17.95 17.39
CA VAL A 229 -10.73 18.57 16.26
C VAL A 229 -11.35 17.55 15.30
N HIS A 230 -10.79 16.35 15.24
CA HIS A 230 -11.29 15.27 14.40
C HIS A 230 -12.41 14.49 15.12
N LEU A 231 -12.26 14.22 16.41
CA LEU A 231 -13.25 13.52 17.22
C LEU A 231 -14.52 14.35 17.43
N GLU A 232 -14.41 15.69 17.54
CA GLU A 232 -15.58 16.59 17.58
C GLU A 232 -16.45 16.54 16.31
N ARG A 233 -15.93 15.98 15.22
CA ARG A 233 -16.64 15.76 13.96
C ARG A 233 -17.16 14.33 13.80
N ASP A 234 -17.13 13.52 14.87
CA ASP A 234 -17.56 12.13 14.92
C ASP A 234 -16.83 11.20 13.92
N TYR A 235 -15.58 11.54 13.56
CA TYR A 235 -14.78 10.63 12.74
C TYR A 235 -14.44 9.35 13.52
N ARG A 236 -14.73 8.20 12.91
CA ARG A 236 -14.40 6.89 13.47
C ARG A 236 -12.89 6.68 13.41
N CYS A 237 -12.31 6.08 14.45
CA CYS A 237 -10.87 5.89 14.56
C CYS A 237 -10.29 5.08 13.40
N GLU A 238 -11.05 4.10 12.89
CA GLU A 238 -10.71 3.24 11.74
C GLU A 238 -10.51 3.99 10.42
N VAL A 239 -10.95 5.24 10.33
CA VAL A 239 -10.71 6.09 9.14
C VAL A 239 -9.22 6.42 9.01
N CYS A 240 -8.53 6.56 10.15
CA CYS A 240 -7.11 6.90 10.22
C CYS A 240 -6.24 5.69 10.62
N HIS A 241 -6.70 4.91 11.60
CA HIS A 241 -6.01 3.74 12.13
C HIS A 241 -6.64 2.45 11.61
N GLU A 242 -6.02 1.84 10.60
CA GLU A 242 -6.54 0.61 9.98
C GLU A 242 -6.40 -0.62 10.88
N ALA A 243 -5.52 -0.56 11.88
CA ALA A 243 -5.29 -1.59 12.89
C ALA A 243 -4.82 -0.96 14.21
N PHE A 244 -4.73 -1.77 15.26
CA PHE A 244 -4.18 -1.34 16.55
C PHE A 244 -2.75 -0.78 16.36
N PRO A 245 -2.44 0.45 16.84
CA PRO A 245 -1.20 1.13 16.46
C PRO A 245 0.09 0.52 17.02
N HIS A 246 0.06 -0.26 18.09
CA HIS A 246 1.29 -0.78 18.67
C HIS A 246 1.61 -2.20 18.19
N THR A 247 2.89 -2.48 18.06
CA THR A 247 3.47 -3.83 18.09
C THR A 247 4.52 -3.90 19.22
N PRO A 248 5.10 -5.07 19.53
CA PRO A 248 6.15 -5.17 20.54
C PRO A 248 7.40 -4.34 20.24
N ASP A 249 7.62 -3.97 18.98
CA ASP A 249 8.86 -3.32 18.53
C ASP A 249 8.63 -1.93 17.89
N GLU A 250 7.42 -1.63 17.41
CA GLU A 250 7.11 -0.39 16.69
C GLU A 250 5.70 0.15 17.00
N THR A 251 5.48 1.41 16.66
CA THR A 251 4.15 2.04 16.65
C THR A 251 3.82 2.45 15.23
N ALA A 252 2.79 1.84 14.65
CA ALA A 252 2.24 2.15 13.35
C ALA A 252 1.46 3.47 13.39
N LEU A 253 2.08 4.52 12.87
CA LEU A 253 1.43 5.80 12.65
C LEU A 253 0.59 5.78 11.36
N PRO A 254 -0.55 6.50 11.31
CA PRO A 254 -1.28 6.70 10.07
C PRO A 254 -0.37 7.29 8.99
N THR A 255 -0.49 6.76 7.77
CA THR A 255 0.23 7.33 6.62
C THR A 255 -0.36 8.68 6.24
N MET A 256 0.41 9.54 5.57
CA MET A 256 -0.10 10.82 5.02
C MET A 256 -1.34 10.63 4.14
N ARG A 257 -1.41 9.50 3.42
CA ARG A 257 -2.56 9.12 2.60
C ARG A 257 -3.87 9.03 3.39
N SER A 258 -3.83 8.64 4.67
CA SER A 258 -5.01 8.62 5.53
C SER A 258 -5.59 10.03 5.72
N CYS A 259 -4.74 11.06 5.77
CA CYS A 259 -5.15 12.46 5.90
C CYS A 259 -5.78 13.00 4.60
N TYR A 260 -5.15 12.71 3.47
CA TYR A 260 -5.61 13.13 2.13
C TYR A 260 -6.90 12.42 1.64
N ARG A 261 -7.47 11.51 2.45
CA ARG A 261 -8.85 11.03 2.23
C ARG A 261 -9.89 12.14 2.42
N CYS A 262 -9.56 13.15 3.21
CA CYS A 262 -10.42 14.30 3.47
C CYS A 262 -9.74 15.64 3.15
N HIS A 263 -8.44 15.77 3.41
CA HIS A 263 -7.66 16.95 3.04
C HIS A 263 -7.41 16.99 1.53
N SER A 264 -7.50 18.17 0.90
CA SER A 264 -7.49 18.36 -0.56
C SER A 264 -8.75 17.85 -1.31
N VAL A 265 -9.74 17.32 -0.59
CA VAL A 265 -11.02 16.90 -1.19
C VAL A 265 -11.98 18.10 -1.27
N GLN A 266 -12.50 18.35 -2.47
CA GLN A 266 -13.57 19.34 -2.69
C GLN A 266 -14.94 18.67 -2.80
N HIS A 267 -15.90 19.12 -2.01
CA HIS A 267 -17.30 18.74 -2.17
C HIS A 267 -17.98 19.67 -3.17
N ALA A 268 -18.55 19.10 -4.24
CA ALA A 268 -19.31 19.85 -5.25
C ALA A 268 -20.45 20.64 -4.60
N GLY A 269 -20.25 21.95 -4.45
CA GLY A 269 -21.21 22.90 -3.87
C GLY A 269 -21.09 23.18 -2.37
N LYS A 270 -20.17 22.53 -1.63
CA LYS A 270 -19.91 22.83 -0.20
C LYS A 270 -18.51 23.35 0.09
N GLY A 271 -17.64 23.40 -0.92
CA GLY A 271 -16.27 23.88 -0.79
C GLY A 271 -15.31 22.78 -0.32
N GLU A 272 -14.13 23.20 0.11
CA GLU A 272 -13.07 22.34 0.63
C GLU A 272 -13.50 21.66 1.93
N VAL A 273 -13.21 20.36 2.05
CA VAL A 273 -13.55 19.56 3.24
C VAL A 273 -12.59 19.87 4.40
N ALA A 274 -11.30 19.95 4.12
CA ALA A 274 -10.26 20.30 5.09
C ALA A 274 -9.03 20.90 4.37
N PRO A 275 -8.27 21.77 5.05
CA PRO A 275 -7.15 22.51 4.44
C PRO A 275 -6.10 21.61 3.81
N GLU A 276 -5.61 21.94 2.62
CA GLU A 276 -4.55 21.20 1.93
C GLU A 276 -3.14 21.80 2.08
N GLU A 277 -3.01 22.95 2.74
CA GLU A 277 -1.71 23.60 2.88
C GLU A 277 -0.76 22.78 3.74
N CYS A 278 0.48 22.62 3.29
CA CYS A 278 1.48 21.81 3.99
C CYS A 278 1.68 22.27 5.45
N LEU A 279 1.61 23.58 5.70
CA LEU A 279 1.80 24.19 7.02
C LEU A 279 0.59 24.05 7.95
N ALA A 280 -0.53 23.54 7.47
CA ALA A 280 -1.64 23.15 8.33
C ALA A 280 -1.31 21.88 9.13
N CYS A 281 -0.44 21.02 8.57
CA CYS A 281 -0.06 19.73 9.16
C CYS A 281 1.41 19.66 9.56
N HIS A 282 2.31 20.46 8.96
CA HIS A 282 3.74 20.43 9.26
C HIS A 282 4.21 21.76 9.85
N PRO A 283 5.11 21.76 10.84
CA PRO A 283 5.71 22.99 11.33
C PRO A 283 6.59 23.62 10.25
N SER A 284 6.79 24.94 10.35
CA SER A 284 7.46 25.73 9.30
C SER A 284 8.92 25.34 9.04
N ASP A 285 9.56 24.70 10.00
CA ASP A 285 10.93 24.19 9.92
C ASP A 285 11.02 22.74 9.44
N PHE A 286 9.88 22.07 9.20
CA PHE A 286 9.84 20.71 8.66
C PHE A 286 10.36 20.69 7.22
N ASN A 287 11.29 19.76 6.94
CA ASN A 287 11.76 19.55 5.58
C ASN A 287 10.73 18.75 4.77
N LEU A 288 9.91 19.45 4.00
CA LEU A 288 8.88 18.86 3.13
C LEU A 288 9.44 18.03 1.97
N VAL A 289 10.74 18.15 1.66
CA VAL A 289 11.39 17.36 0.61
C VAL A 289 11.91 16.06 1.23
N PRO A 290 11.35 14.89 0.85
CA PRO A 290 11.82 13.61 1.37
C PRO A 290 13.30 13.36 1.05
N ALA A 291 14.00 12.62 1.91
CA ALA A 291 15.44 12.41 1.79
C ALA A 291 15.86 11.66 0.51
N ASP A 292 14.93 10.92 -0.09
CA ASP A 292 15.15 10.16 -1.33
C ASP A 292 15.05 11.02 -2.61
N HIS A 293 14.62 12.29 -2.51
CA HIS A 293 14.49 13.23 -3.64
C HIS A 293 15.86 13.72 -4.13
N THR A 294 16.63 12.78 -4.64
CA THR A 294 17.95 12.96 -5.22
C THR A 294 17.84 13.08 -6.75
N PRO A 295 18.85 13.66 -7.43
CA PRO A 295 18.89 13.67 -8.89
C PRO A 295 18.80 12.28 -9.50
N ASP A 296 19.39 11.27 -8.87
CA ASP A 296 19.37 9.87 -9.34
C ASP A 296 17.97 9.26 -9.20
N PHE A 297 17.27 9.55 -8.10
CA PHE A 297 15.88 9.13 -7.91
C PHE A 297 14.98 9.68 -9.02
N ILE A 298 15.03 11.00 -9.25
CA ILE A 298 14.21 11.65 -10.29
C ILE A 298 14.59 11.13 -11.68
N ALA A 299 15.87 10.86 -11.94
CA ALA A 299 16.30 10.40 -13.24
C ALA A 299 16.01 8.91 -13.51
N ARG A 300 15.94 8.06 -12.48
CA ARG A 300 15.94 6.60 -12.64
C ARG A 300 15.05 5.87 -11.65
N ASP A 301 15.21 6.12 -10.36
CA ASP A 301 14.66 5.21 -9.34
C ASP A 301 13.17 5.46 -9.03
N HIS A 302 12.63 6.64 -9.36
CA HIS A 302 11.23 6.98 -9.11
C HIS A 302 10.25 6.08 -9.87
N SER A 303 10.69 5.39 -10.94
CA SER A 303 9.82 4.48 -11.71
C SER A 303 9.30 3.32 -10.87
N GLY A 304 10.07 2.86 -9.87
CA GLY A 304 9.63 1.80 -8.95
C GLY A 304 8.44 2.27 -8.11
N PRO A 305 8.63 3.25 -7.22
CA PRO A 305 7.55 3.79 -6.40
C PRO A 305 6.37 4.36 -7.19
N ALA A 306 6.61 5.04 -8.32
CA ALA A 306 5.55 5.56 -9.17
C ALA A 306 4.73 4.45 -9.86
N GLY A 307 5.35 3.30 -10.15
CA GLY A 307 4.67 2.12 -10.68
C GLY A 307 3.83 1.38 -9.62
N GLU A 308 4.21 1.47 -8.35
CA GLU A 308 3.47 0.87 -7.23
C GLU A 308 2.26 1.71 -6.81
N ASP A 309 2.46 3.01 -6.55
CA ASP A 309 1.39 3.91 -6.11
C ASP A 309 1.65 5.37 -6.50
N LEU A 310 1.23 5.73 -7.71
CA LEU A 310 1.31 7.10 -8.23
C LEU A 310 0.53 8.12 -7.39
N VAL A 311 -0.51 7.68 -6.65
CA VAL A 311 -1.33 8.59 -5.85
C VAL A 311 -0.50 9.25 -4.75
N ASN A 312 0.50 8.55 -4.22
CA ASN A 312 1.39 9.10 -3.19
C ASN A 312 2.19 10.30 -3.72
N CYS A 313 2.64 10.27 -4.98
CA CYS A 313 3.33 11.39 -5.60
C CYS A 313 2.38 12.58 -5.78
N THR A 314 1.12 12.32 -6.14
CA THR A 314 0.12 13.37 -6.40
C THR A 314 -0.39 14.07 -5.15
N MET A 315 -0.04 13.59 -3.95
CA MET A 315 -0.31 14.31 -2.70
C MET A 315 0.49 15.63 -2.63
N CYS A 316 1.68 15.67 -3.24
CA CYS A 316 2.56 16.84 -3.23
C CYS A 316 2.78 17.44 -4.64
N HIS A 317 2.72 16.61 -5.68
CA HIS A 317 3.02 17.02 -7.05
C HIS A 317 1.78 17.10 -7.93
N THR A 318 1.79 18.05 -8.86
CA THR A 318 0.75 18.20 -9.88
C THR A 318 1.22 17.68 -11.24
N SER A 319 0.28 17.51 -12.16
CA SER A 319 0.50 16.97 -13.51
C SER A 319 1.76 17.47 -14.24
N PRO A 320 2.12 18.78 -14.22
CA PRO A 320 3.29 19.27 -14.94
C PRO A 320 4.61 18.53 -14.62
N VAL A 321 4.82 18.14 -13.36
CA VAL A 321 6.03 17.42 -12.93
C VAL A 321 6.17 16.09 -13.67
N CYS A 322 5.05 15.39 -13.89
CA CYS A 322 5.02 14.14 -14.64
C CYS A 322 5.07 14.39 -16.14
N ALA A 323 4.23 15.31 -16.62
CA ALA A 323 3.95 15.52 -18.03
C ALA A 323 5.16 16.05 -18.80
N GLU A 324 5.92 17.00 -18.24
CA GLU A 324 7.09 17.57 -18.93
C GLU A 324 8.11 16.50 -19.32
N CYS A 325 8.38 15.56 -18.42
CA CYS A 325 9.28 14.45 -18.68
C CYS A 325 8.60 13.34 -19.51
N HIS A 326 7.46 12.82 -19.06
CA HIS A 326 6.84 11.64 -19.67
C HIS A 326 6.14 11.89 -21.02
N ARG A 327 5.99 13.15 -21.44
CA ARG A 327 5.59 13.49 -22.82
C ARG A 327 6.76 13.74 -23.76
N GLY A 328 7.99 13.59 -23.28
CA GLY A 328 9.21 13.84 -24.06
C GLY A 328 9.49 15.32 -24.32
N GLU A 329 8.98 16.21 -23.45
CA GLU A 329 9.07 17.66 -23.64
C GLU A 329 10.27 18.27 -22.89
N ARG A 330 10.87 17.53 -21.95
CA ARG A 330 11.98 17.99 -21.12
C ARG A 330 13.33 17.67 -21.76
N GLN A 331 14.17 18.69 -21.91
CA GLN A 331 15.58 18.50 -22.26
C GLN A 331 16.40 18.10 -21.02
N LEU A 332 17.13 16.98 -21.14
CA LEU A 332 18.00 16.43 -20.12
C LEU A 332 19.39 17.09 -20.17
N ALA A 333 20.20 16.88 -19.12
CA ALA A 333 21.52 17.50 -18.98
C ALA A 333 22.51 17.11 -20.09
N ASP A 334 22.29 15.97 -20.76
CA ASP A 334 23.08 15.50 -21.90
C ASP A 334 22.57 16.04 -23.26
N GLY A 335 21.54 16.89 -23.24
CA GLY A 335 20.93 17.49 -24.43
C GLY A 335 19.86 16.63 -25.11
N SER A 336 19.65 15.39 -24.64
CA SER A 336 18.57 14.52 -25.13
C SER A 336 17.20 14.95 -24.60
N LEU A 337 16.12 14.48 -25.22
CA LEU A 337 14.77 14.64 -24.68
C LEU A 337 14.43 13.47 -23.76
N SER A 338 13.62 13.75 -22.75
CA SER A 338 13.09 12.74 -21.84
C SER A 338 12.30 11.66 -22.60
N ALA A 339 12.25 10.46 -22.03
CA ALA A 339 11.53 9.34 -22.63
C ALA A 339 10.01 9.57 -22.55
N GLN A 340 9.32 9.39 -23.67
CA GLN A 340 7.87 9.35 -23.67
C GLN A 340 7.39 8.04 -23.00
N VAL A 341 6.47 8.15 -22.06
CA VAL A 341 5.84 7.00 -21.41
C VAL A 341 4.38 6.92 -21.85
N ILE A 342 4.05 5.81 -22.52
CA ILE A 342 2.68 5.48 -22.93
C ILE A 342 2.31 4.21 -22.15
N PRO A 343 1.25 4.21 -21.33
CA PRO A 343 0.85 2.99 -20.63
C PRO A 343 0.44 1.91 -21.63
N ASP A 344 0.79 0.64 -21.40
CA ASP A 344 0.44 -0.51 -22.27
C ASP A 344 -1.05 -0.59 -22.64
N THR A 345 -1.92 -0.03 -21.80
CA THR A 345 -3.36 0.06 -22.06
C THR A 345 -3.69 0.90 -23.29
N HIS A 346 -2.87 1.90 -23.62
CA HIS A 346 -3.08 2.84 -24.72
C HIS A 346 -2.61 2.29 -26.07
N GLU A 347 -1.80 1.23 -26.07
CA GLU A 347 -1.32 0.60 -27.31
C GLU A 347 -2.30 -0.44 -27.87
N ARG A 348 -3.36 -0.77 -27.12
CA ARG A 348 -4.32 -1.80 -27.51
C ARG A 348 -5.43 -1.23 -28.40
N VAL A 349 -5.85 -2.02 -29.40
CA VAL A 349 -6.89 -1.64 -30.37
C VAL A 349 -8.22 -1.30 -29.68
N GLU A 350 -8.50 -1.93 -28.54
CA GLU A 350 -9.76 -1.76 -27.81
C GLU A 350 -9.78 -0.51 -26.91
N TRP A 351 -8.64 0.19 -26.75
CA TRP A 351 -8.53 1.36 -25.87
C TRP A 351 -9.55 2.44 -26.20
N ILE A 352 -9.73 2.76 -27.49
CA ILE A 352 -10.69 3.78 -27.94
C ILE A 352 -12.11 3.44 -27.45
N ALA A 353 -12.49 2.16 -27.47
CA ALA A 353 -13.81 1.71 -27.04
C ALA A 353 -13.97 1.65 -25.51
N GLN A 354 -12.89 1.53 -24.74
CA GLN A 354 -12.96 1.19 -23.30
C GLN A 354 -12.47 2.30 -22.37
N HIS A 355 -11.69 3.28 -22.84
CA HIS A 355 -11.08 4.31 -21.98
C HIS A 355 -12.09 5.23 -21.28
N GLY A 356 -13.30 5.39 -21.84
CA GLY A 356 -14.34 6.26 -21.27
C GLY A 356 -14.99 5.72 -19.98
N ALA A 357 -15.12 4.40 -19.84
CA ALA A 357 -15.80 3.81 -18.68
C ALA A 357 -15.06 4.04 -17.34
N PRO A 358 -13.72 3.92 -17.25
CA PRO A 358 -12.98 4.33 -16.07
C PRO A 358 -13.09 5.82 -15.74
N TYR A 359 -13.10 6.70 -16.75
CA TYR A 359 -13.24 8.15 -16.57
C TYR A 359 -14.60 8.51 -15.97
N LEU A 360 -15.69 7.99 -16.55
CA LEU A 360 -17.05 8.21 -16.03
C LEU A 360 -17.26 7.61 -14.63
N GLY A 361 -16.51 6.56 -14.30
CA GLY A 361 -16.51 5.97 -12.96
C GLY A 361 -15.62 6.70 -11.94
N GLY A 362 -14.95 7.80 -12.31
CA GLY A 362 -14.02 8.52 -11.43
C GLY A 362 -12.76 7.73 -11.06
N ARG A 363 -12.46 6.65 -11.79
CA ARG A 363 -11.35 5.71 -11.52
C ARG A 363 -10.15 5.92 -12.45
N GLY A 364 -10.31 6.74 -13.49
CA GLY A 364 -9.24 7.07 -14.42
C GLY A 364 -8.43 8.26 -13.93
N GLY A 365 -7.20 8.04 -13.49
CA GLY A 365 -6.21 9.11 -13.22
C GLY A 365 -5.70 9.80 -14.49
N CYS A 366 -6.55 9.98 -15.50
CA CYS A 366 -6.17 10.48 -16.82
C CYS A 366 -5.60 11.89 -16.75
N SER A 367 -6.15 12.73 -15.86
CA SER A 367 -5.73 14.12 -15.64
C SER A 367 -4.33 14.25 -15.04
N ILE A 368 -3.73 13.15 -14.57
CA ILE A 368 -2.35 13.14 -14.08
C ILE A 368 -1.38 13.38 -15.25
N CYS A 369 -1.69 12.85 -16.43
CA CYS A 369 -0.84 12.98 -17.62
C CYS A 369 -1.48 13.81 -18.74
N HIS A 370 -2.82 13.90 -18.78
CA HIS A 370 -3.56 14.55 -19.86
C HIS A 370 -4.21 15.87 -19.40
N THR A 371 -4.11 16.88 -20.26
CA THR A 371 -4.81 18.17 -20.11
C THR A 371 -6.15 18.17 -20.84
N SER A 372 -6.97 19.20 -20.62
CA SER A 372 -8.21 19.40 -21.38
C SER A 372 -7.97 19.47 -22.90
N GLU A 373 -6.85 20.07 -23.32
CA GLU A 373 -6.42 20.08 -24.72
C GLU A 373 -6.19 18.67 -25.26
N SER A 374 -5.58 17.79 -24.44
CA SER A 374 -5.36 16.39 -24.82
C SER A 374 -6.66 15.66 -25.13
N CYS A 375 -7.70 15.90 -24.31
CA CYS A 375 -9.02 15.33 -24.53
C CYS A 375 -9.65 15.84 -25.83
N SER A 376 -9.53 17.15 -26.08
CA SER A 376 -10.17 17.81 -27.24
C SER A 376 -9.64 17.35 -28.60
N ARG A 377 -8.43 16.77 -28.65
CA ARG A 377 -7.87 16.22 -29.90
C ARG A 377 -8.69 15.05 -30.44
N CYS A 378 -9.28 14.25 -29.55
CA CYS A 378 -10.14 13.13 -29.94
C CYS A 378 -11.63 13.39 -29.68
N HIS A 379 -11.95 14.09 -28.60
CA HIS A 379 -13.33 14.40 -28.21
C HIS A 379 -13.78 15.72 -28.83
N GLN A 380 -13.93 15.72 -30.17
CA GLN A 380 -14.39 16.89 -30.94
C GLN A 380 -15.85 17.29 -30.63
N THR A 381 -16.57 16.44 -29.90
CA THR A 381 -17.96 16.61 -29.46
C THR A 381 -18.08 16.27 -27.98
N ALA A 382 -19.17 16.70 -27.36
CA ALA A 382 -19.43 16.43 -25.94
C ALA A 382 -19.61 14.93 -25.69
N MET A 383 -18.91 14.43 -24.65
CA MET A 383 -19.01 13.05 -24.20
C MET A 383 -19.64 12.94 -22.79
N PRO A 384 -20.46 11.91 -22.52
CA PRO A 384 -21.02 10.95 -23.47
C PRO A 384 -21.85 11.64 -24.56
N HIS A 385 -21.86 11.07 -25.77
CA HIS A 385 -22.61 11.65 -26.88
C HIS A 385 -24.08 11.92 -26.51
N PRO A 386 -24.66 13.07 -26.92
CA PRO A 386 -26.09 13.30 -26.79
C PRO A 386 -26.90 12.19 -27.46
N THR A 387 -28.10 11.88 -26.96
CA THR A 387 -28.97 10.82 -27.50
C THR A 387 -29.33 11.04 -28.98
N ALA A 388 -29.36 12.29 -29.44
CA ALA A 388 -29.62 12.65 -30.84
C ALA A 388 -28.36 12.60 -31.74
N TRP A 389 -27.16 12.39 -31.19
CA TRP A 389 -25.89 12.47 -31.92
C TRP A 389 -25.87 11.58 -33.17
N LEU A 390 -26.26 10.32 -33.04
CA LEU A 390 -26.26 9.38 -34.18
C LEU A 390 -27.12 9.89 -35.36
N ALA A 391 -28.22 10.60 -35.07
CA ALA A 391 -29.11 11.12 -36.11
C ALA A 391 -28.58 12.40 -36.78
N SER A 392 -27.74 13.19 -36.11
CA SER A 392 -27.35 14.53 -36.57
C SER A 392 -25.85 14.71 -36.83
N HIS A 393 -25.00 13.75 -36.46
CA HIS A 393 -23.54 13.88 -36.58
C HIS A 393 -23.00 13.84 -38.03
N ALA A 394 -23.82 13.59 -39.04
CA ALA A 394 -23.41 13.73 -40.43
C ALA A 394 -23.51 15.19 -40.94
N ALA A 395 -24.29 16.04 -40.24
CA ALA A 395 -24.62 17.41 -40.65
C ALA A 395 -23.98 18.47 -39.74
N ASN A 396 -22.87 18.12 -39.08
CA ASN A 396 -22.23 18.91 -38.02
C ASN A 396 -21.06 19.79 -38.49
N GLY A 397 -20.75 19.79 -39.80
CA GLY A 397 -19.77 20.73 -40.38
C GLY A 397 -18.30 20.45 -40.05
N TYR A 398 -17.98 19.26 -39.52
CA TYR A 398 -16.59 18.86 -39.28
C TYR A 398 -15.82 18.60 -40.59
N SER A 399 -14.49 18.73 -40.51
CA SER A 399 -13.62 18.43 -41.64
C SER A 399 -13.47 16.92 -41.86
N ARG A 400 -12.96 16.53 -43.04
CA ARG A 400 -12.67 15.12 -43.35
C ARG A 400 -11.67 14.51 -42.35
N ASP A 401 -10.73 15.30 -41.84
CA ASP A 401 -9.73 14.84 -40.88
C ASP A 401 -10.34 14.58 -39.50
N ASP A 402 -11.29 15.42 -39.07
CA ASP A 402 -12.02 15.24 -37.81
C ASP A 402 -12.90 13.98 -37.84
N CYS A 403 -13.44 13.59 -38.98
CA CYS A 403 -14.17 12.32 -39.14
C CYS A 403 -13.27 11.11 -38.84
N GLY A 404 -11.98 11.21 -39.17
CA GLY A 404 -10.98 10.15 -38.97
C GLY A 404 -10.60 9.92 -37.50
N VAL A 405 -10.98 10.84 -36.61
CA VAL A 405 -10.80 10.70 -35.17
C VAL A 405 -11.67 9.58 -34.60
N CYS A 406 -12.90 9.43 -35.12
CA CYS A 406 -13.85 8.41 -34.68
C CYS A 406 -13.98 7.24 -35.68
N HIS A 407 -13.90 7.52 -36.99
CA HIS A 407 -13.99 6.52 -38.05
C HIS A 407 -12.59 6.10 -38.50
N THR A 408 -11.95 5.25 -37.70
CA THR A 408 -10.58 4.76 -37.98
C THR A 408 -10.54 3.70 -39.09
N ASP A 409 -11.66 3.04 -39.40
CA ASP A 409 -11.81 2.16 -40.56
C ASP A 409 -12.23 2.94 -41.82
N ARG A 410 -11.38 2.89 -42.83
CA ARG A 410 -11.60 3.57 -44.11
C ARG A 410 -12.76 2.98 -44.91
N ALA A 411 -13.20 1.75 -44.61
CA ALA A 411 -14.38 1.15 -45.23
C ALA A 411 -15.66 1.92 -44.84
N THR A 412 -15.77 2.34 -43.57
CA THR A 412 -16.91 3.10 -43.05
C THR A 412 -17.04 4.47 -43.71
N CYS A 413 -15.94 5.09 -44.13
CA CYS A 413 -15.96 6.35 -44.87
C CYS A 413 -16.64 6.19 -46.25
N GLN A 414 -16.43 5.06 -46.92
CA GLN A 414 -16.97 4.81 -48.26
C GLN A 414 -18.48 4.62 -48.24
N GLU A 415 -19.01 4.05 -47.16
CA GLU A 415 -20.45 3.80 -47.01
C GLU A 415 -21.28 5.07 -47.10
N CYS A 416 -20.74 6.22 -46.71
CA CYS A 416 -21.41 7.53 -46.77
C CYS A 416 -20.90 8.40 -47.93
N HIS A 417 -19.59 8.44 -48.20
CA HIS A 417 -19.02 9.30 -49.23
C HIS A 417 -19.24 8.81 -50.67
N HIS A 418 -19.49 7.51 -50.88
CA HIS A 418 -19.83 6.98 -52.20
C HIS A 418 -21.34 6.78 -52.41
N VAL A 419 -22.21 7.09 -51.44
CA VAL A 419 -23.68 6.93 -51.57
C VAL A 419 -24.22 7.64 -52.81
N SER A 420 -23.75 8.84 -53.08
CA SER A 420 -24.21 9.65 -54.21
C SER A 420 -23.76 9.12 -55.58
N VAL A 421 -22.75 8.25 -55.60
CA VAL A 421 -22.22 7.63 -56.83
C VAL A 421 -22.49 6.12 -56.89
N ARG A 422 -23.23 5.55 -55.93
CA ARG A 422 -23.62 4.12 -55.93
C ARG A 422 -24.40 3.73 -57.18
N ASP A 423 -25.22 4.66 -57.68
CA ASP A 423 -26.06 4.47 -58.87
C ASP A 423 -25.42 5.09 -60.13
N ALA A 424 -24.22 5.69 -60.00
CA ALA A 424 -23.54 6.32 -61.12
C ALA A 424 -22.97 5.26 -62.05
N GLU A 425 -23.09 5.49 -63.35
CA GLU A 425 -22.43 4.63 -64.33
C GLU A 425 -20.92 4.67 -64.09
N LEU A 426 -20.27 3.50 -63.98
CA LEU A 426 -18.85 3.36 -63.73
C LEU A 426 -18.03 3.82 -64.94
N ARG A 427 -17.98 5.13 -65.15
CA ARG A 427 -17.20 5.83 -66.16
C ARG A 427 -16.17 6.71 -65.45
N ALA A 428 -14.95 6.76 -65.99
CA ALA A 428 -13.86 7.49 -65.35
C ALA A 428 -14.20 8.98 -65.17
N GLU A 429 -14.94 9.57 -66.11
CA GLU A 429 -15.34 10.98 -66.12
C GLU A 429 -16.23 11.35 -64.93
N ASN A 430 -17.05 10.40 -64.44
CA ASN A 430 -17.94 10.61 -63.29
C ASN A 430 -17.17 10.64 -61.95
N CYS A 431 -15.90 10.25 -61.95
CA CYS A 431 -15.06 10.12 -60.76
C CYS A 431 -14.02 11.24 -60.64
N VAL A 432 -13.63 11.87 -61.76
CA VAL A 432 -12.56 12.89 -61.84
C VAL A 432 -12.87 14.14 -61.03
N GLU A 433 -14.14 14.54 -60.94
CA GLU A 433 -14.57 15.70 -60.14
C GLU A 433 -14.24 15.53 -58.64
N CYS A 434 -14.31 14.30 -58.14
CA CYS A 434 -14.03 13.96 -56.75
C CYS A 434 -12.61 13.39 -56.53
N HIS A 435 -11.98 12.84 -57.58
CA HIS A 435 -10.66 12.22 -57.59
C HIS A 435 -9.75 12.80 -58.70
N PRO A 436 -9.18 13.99 -58.51
CA PRO A 436 -8.36 14.65 -59.53
C PRO A 436 -7.16 13.82 -60.00
N GLU A 437 -6.61 12.98 -59.12
CA GLU A 437 -5.50 12.06 -59.40
C GLU A 437 -5.82 11.03 -60.52
N ALA A 438 -7.10 10.72 -60.72
CA ALA A 438 -7.57 9.83 -61.78
C ALA A 438 -7.40 10.42 -63.19
N THR A 439 -7.08 11.71 -63.30
CA THR A 439 -6.81 12.39 -64.58
C THR A 439 -5.40 12.11 -65.09
N THR A 440 -4.45 11.83 -64.19
CA THR A 440 -3.01 11.80 -64.48
C THR A 440 -2.39 10.42 -64.39
N GLU A 441 -3.00 9.50 -63.65
CA GLU A 441 -2.51 8.13 -63.47
C GLU A 441 -3.55 7.10 -63.95
N PRO A 442 -3.12 5.98 -64.56
CA PRO A 442 -4.04 4.91 -64.91
C PRO A 442 -4.72 4.39 -63.62
N PRO A 443 -6.04 4.15 -63.63
CA PRO A 443 -6.79 3.76 -62.43
C PRO A 443 -6.24 2.54 -61.68
N THR A 444 -5.56 1.64 -62.38
CA THR A 444 -4.86 0.47 -61.83
C THR A 444 -3.61 0.79 -61.00
N ALA A 445 -3.04 2.00 -61.13
CA ALA A 445 -1.91 2.46 -60.32
C ALA A 445 -2.33 2.97 -58.92
N ILE A 446 -3.61 3.29 -58.74
CA ILE A 446 -4.15 3.77 -57.46
C ILE A 446 -4.36 2.58 -56.52
N ARG A 447 -3.45 2.37 -55.57
CA ARG A 447 -3.43 1.21 -54.65
C ARG A 447 -4.55 1.24 -53.58
N ARG A 448 -5.83 1.24 -53.99
CA ARG A 448 -7.02 1.13 -53.13
C ARG A 448 -8.02 0.13 -53.71
N MET A 449 -8.46 -0.84 -52.90
CA MET A 449 -9.24 -2.00 -53.36
C MET A 449 -10.46 -1.63 -54.22
N GLY A 450 -11.31 -0.71 -53.77
CA GLY A 450 -12.52 -0.31 -54.51
C GLY A 450 -12.23 0.45 -55.82
N PHE A 451 -11.15 1.24 -55.87
CA PHE A 451 -10.76 1.95 -57.09
C PHE A 451 -10.20 1.00 -58.14
N VAL A 452 -9.51 -0.04 -57.67
CA VAL A 452 -8.90 -1.06 -58.50
C VAL A 452 -9.95 -1.99 -59.12
N SER A 453 -11.02 -2.33 -58.39
CA SER A 453 -12.19 -3.00 -58.95
C SER A 453 -12.91 -2.14 -60.02
N HIS A 454 -13.04 -0.84 -59.80
CA HIS A 454 -13.61 0.08 -60.81
C HIS A 454 -12.70 0.25 -62.03
N ALA A 455 -11.37 0.19 -61.87
CA ALA A 455 -10.42 0.27 -62.97
C ALA A 455 -10.68 -0.78 -64.07
N VAL A 456 -11.10 -2.00 -63.69
CA VAL A 456 -11.49 -3.04 -64.66
C VAL A 456 -12.64 -2.57 -65.54
N HIS A 457 -13.63 -1.85 -65.00
CA HIS A 457 -14.74 -1.31 -65.81
C HIS A 457 -14.28 -0.22 -66.80
N PHE A 458 -13.33 0.63 -66.39
CA PHE A 458 -12.80 1.69 -67.25
C PHE A 458 -12.01 1.13 -68.43
N ASP A 459 -11.13 0.14 -68.20
CA ASP A 459 -10.31 -0.48 -69.25
C ASP A 459 -11.12 -1.44 -70.15
N VAL A 460 -12.20 -2.04 -69.63
CA VAL A 460 -13.10 -2.94 -70.39
C VAL A 460 -13.92 -2.16 -71.42
N ALA A 461 -14.28 -0.90 -71.13
CA ALA A 461 -15.04 -0.04 -72.03
C ALA A 461 -14.26 0.35 -73.30
N GLU A 462 -12.93 0.44 -73.22
CA GLU A 462 -12.07 0.77 -74.37
C GLU A 462 -11.72 -0.44 -75.26
N ARG A 463 -12.09 -1.67 -74.85
CA ARG A 463 -11.67 -2.93 -75.48
C ARG A 463 -12.81 -3.69 -76.19
N VAL A 464 -13.85 -2.98 -76.62
CA VAL A 464 -15.01 -3.56 -77.33
C VAL A 464 -14.57 -4.18 -78.68
N GLY A 465 -14.74 -5.49 -78.84
CA GLY A 465 -14.53 -6.21 -80.11
C GLY A 465 -13.46 -7.31 -80.13
N ARG A 466 -12.81 -7.60 -78.99
CA ARG A 466 -11.91 -8.77 -78.83
C ARG A 466 -12.31 -9.62 -77.63
N SER A 467 -11.93 -10.91 -77.62
CA SER A 467 -12.03 -11.75 -76.42
C SER A 467 -11.15 -11.18 -75.30
N TYR A 468 -11.66 -11.22 -74.07
CA TYR A 468 -10.94 -10.81 -72.87
C TYR A 468 -9.99 -11.92 -72.40
N VAL A 469 -8.80 -11.56 -71.89
CA VAL A 469 -7.83 -12.50 -71.29
C VAL A 469 -7.87 -12.41 -69.78
N CYS A 470 -7.36 -13.43 -69.07
CA CYS A 470 -7.41 -13.49 -67.61
C CYS A 470 -6.83 -12.23 -66.94
N ASP A 471 -5.73 -11.70 -67.47
CA ASP A 471 -5.05 -10.52 -66.94
C ASP A 471 -5.86 -9.22 -67.10
N ASP A 472 -6.87 -9.20 -67.98
CA ASP A 472 -7.79 -8.05 -68.12
C ASP A 472 -8.68 -7.89 -66.86
N CYS A 473 -8.81 -8.93 -66.02
CA CYS A 473 -9.71 -8.96 -64.86
C CYS A 473 -9.05 -9.43 -63.55
N HIS A 474 -7.89 -10.10 -63.61
CA HIS A 474 -7.18 -10.61 -62.44
C HIS A 474 -6.28 -9.52 -61.82
N ILE A 475 -6.84 -8.75 -60.89
CA ILE A 475 -6.16 -7.54 -60.38
C ILE A 475 -5.25 -7.83 -59.17
N GLY A 476 -3.93 -7.68 -59.34
CA GLY A 476 -2.89 -8.21 -58.43
C GLY A 476 -2.60 -7.44 -57.12
N LEU A 477 -3.51 -7.39 -56.15
CA LEU A 477 -3.32 -6.71 -54.86
C LEU A 477 -3.00 -7.56 -53.58
N THR A 478 -3.01 -8.91 -53.59
CA THR A 478 -2.96 -9.87 -52.44
C THR A 478 -3.02 -11.36 -52.91
N VAL A 479 -2.72 -12.33 -52.04
CA VAL A 479 -2.79 -13.79 -52.34
C VAL A 479 -4.10 -14.38 -51.80
N ALA A 480 -4.93 -15.04 -52.62
CA ALA A 480 -6.16 -15.70 -52.16
C ALA A 480 -6.00 -17.23 -52.10
N ARG A 481 -6.50 -17.86 -51.02
CA ARG A 481 -6.58 -19.32 -50.88
C ARG A 481 -7.93 -19.84 -51.39
N VAL A 482 -7.92 -20.57 -52.49
CA VAL A 482 -9.12 -21.23 -53.02
C VAL A 482 -9.16 -22.69 -52.58
N ARG A 483 -10.27 -23.12 -51.96
CA ARG A 483 -10.56 -24.54 -51.70
C ARG A 483 -11.51 -25.08 -52.78
N GLY A 484 -10.99 -25.88 -53.70
CA GLY A 484 -11.80 -26.66 -54.62
C GLY A 484 -12.43 -27.87 -53.92
N ALA A 485 -13.66 -28.23 -54.30
CA ALA A 485 -14.32 -29.44 -53.79
C ALA A 485 -13.46 -30.68 -54.08
N GLY A 486 -12.80 -31.21 -53.04
CA GLY A 486 -12.06 -32.47 -53.08
C GLY A 486 -10.54 -32.40 -53.29
N ARG A 487 -9.87 -31.24 -53.25
CA ARG A 487 -8.38 -31.16 -53.27
C ARG A 487 -7.79 -30.22 -52.21
N GLN A 488 -6.51 -30.43 -51.85
CA GLN A 488 -5.74 -29.58 -50.93
C GLN A 488 -5.67 -28.14 -51.45
N ALA A 489 -5.78 -27.16 -50.53
CA ALA A 489 -5.65 -25.75 -50.84
C ALA A 489 -4.25 -25.44 -51.41
N TYR A 490 -4.19 -24.71 -52.52
CA TYR A 490 -2.96 -24.17 -53.09
C TYR A 490 -3.08 -22.65 -53.18
N ASP A 491 -1.96 -21.96 -52.96
CA ASP A 491 -1.89 -20.50 -53.04
C ASP A 491 -1.78 -20.12 -54.53
N THR A 492 -2.78 -19.43 -55.07
CA THR A 492 -2.73 -18.86 -56.42
C THR A 492 -2.37 -17.39 -56.33
N GLY A 493 -1.48 -16.89 -57.19
CA GLY A 493 -1.25 -15.45 -57.38
C GLY A 493 -2.45 -14.71 -58.02
N ALA A 494 -3.67 -15.21 -57.82
CA ALA A 494 -4.92 -14.71 -58.37
C ALA A 494 -5.92 -14.43 -57.25
N HIS A 495 -6.73 -13.39 -57.46
CA HIS A 495 -7.59 -12.74 -56.46
C HIS A 495 -8.96 -13.34 -56.26
N ASP A 496 -9.55 -12.93 -55.14
CA ASP A 496 -10.92 -13.17 -54.74
C ASP A 496 -11.94 -12.40 -55.59
N LEU A 497 -12.39 -13.01 -56.69
CA LEU A 497 -13.43 -12.47 -57.57
C LEU A 497 -14.83 -12.39 -56.89
N ARG A 498 -14.97 -12.81 -55.63
CA ARG A 498 -16.24 -12.67 -54.89
C ARG A 498 -16.63 -11.22 -54.64
N VAL A 499 -15.66 -10.30 -54.59
CA VAL A 499 -15.94 -8.86 -54.47
C VAL A 499 -16.74 -8.32 -55.66
N CYS A 500 -16.61 -8.94 -56.85
CA CYS A 500 -17.40 -8.57 -58.01
C CYS A 500 -18.89 -8.91 -57.81
N TYR A 501 -19.21 -9.90 -56.98
CA TYR A 501 -20.59 -10.29 -56.66
C TYR A 501 -21.28 -9.33 -55.69
N ASP A 502 -20.53 -8.42 -55.05
CA ASP A 502 -21.12 -7.35 -54.25
C ASP A 502 -21.84 -6.31 -55.15
N CYS A 503 -21.55 -6.32 -56.46
CA CYS A 503 -22.20 -5.47 -57.47
C CYS A 503 -22.95 -6.29 -58.53
N HIS A 504 -22.33 -7.32 -59.12
CA HIS A 504 -22.92 -8.10 -60.21
C HIS A 504 -23.94 -9.12 -59.71
N GLY A 505 -25.22 -8.87 -60.00
CA GLY A 505 -26.36 -9.65 -59.55
C GLY A 505 -26.89 -9.27 -58.16
N ALA A 506 -26.27 -8.28 -57.51
CA ALA A 506 -26.71 -7.74 -56.24
C ALA A 506 -27.79 -6.67 -56.46
N LEU A 507 -28.70 -6.54 -55.50
CA LEU A 507 -29.72 -5.48 -55.49
C LEU A 507 -29.24 -4.31 -54.64
N ASP A 508 -29.53 -3.09 -55.10
CA ASP A 508 -29.34 -1.87 -54.32
C ASP A 508 -30.40 -1.75 -53.20
N PHE A 509 -30.29 -0.69 -52.40
CA PHE A 509 -31.23 -0.43 -51.30
C PHE A 509 -32.66 -0.06 -51.76
N ARG A 510 -32.87 0.16 -53.06
CA ARG A 510 -34.16 0.39 -53.71
C ARG A 510 -34.67 -0.85 -54.43
N ASN A 511 -34.05 -2.02 -54.22
CA ASN A 511 -34.33 -3.28 -54.90
C ASN A 511 -34.13 -3.24 -56.43
N VAL A 512 -33.25 -2.37 -56.93
CA VAL A 512 -32.83 -2.33 -58.33
C VAL A 512 -31.52 -3.11 -58.47
N GLU A 513 -31.42 -3.95 -59.50
CA GLU A 513 -30.17 -4.67 -59.79
C GLU A 513 -29.04 -3.68 -60.09
N ILE A 514 -27.96 -3.76 -59.31
CA ILE A 514 -26.81 -2.83 -59.39
C ILE A 514 -26.09 -3.01 -60.72
N ALA A 515 -25.75 -4.26 -61.06
CA ALA A 515 -25.15 -4.62 -62.35
C ALA A 515 -25.61 -6.03 -62.77
N PRO A 516 -25.86 -6.28 -64.07
CA PRO A 516 -26.32 -7.58 -64.54
C PRO A 516 -25.22 -8.66 -64.42
N TRP A 517 -25.62 -9.92 -64.60
CA TRP A 517 -24.75 -11.11 -64.67
C TRP A 517 -24.31 -11.66 -63.29
N PRO A 518 -25.25 -12.22 -62.50
CA PRO A 518 -24.94 -12.81 -61.19
C PRO A 518 -23.96 -14.00 -61.28
N GLY A 519 -23.06 -14.08 -60.29
CA GLY A 519 -22.24 -15.26 -60.08
C GLY A 519 -21.41 -15.66 -61.31
N SER A 520 -21.47 -16.94 -61.68
CA SER A 520 -20.73 -17.46 -62.84
C SER A 520 -21.23 -16.93 -64.20
N GLN A 521 -22.38 -16.24 -64.25
CA GLN A 521 -22.84 -15.60 -65.49
C GLN A 521 -21.93 -14.46 -65.92
N LEU A 522 -21.35 -13.72 -64.97
CA LEU A 522 -20.36 -12.68 -65.25
C LEU A 522 -19.19 -13.24 -66.07
N CYS A 523 -18.67 -14.38 -65.64
CA CYS A 523 -17.56 -15.07 -66.31
C CYS A 523 -17.98 -15.56 -67.71
N ARG A 524 -19.17 -16.15 -67.83
CA ARG A 524 -19.69 -16.71 -69.10
C ARG A 524 -20.00 -15.64 -70.14
N ARG A 525 -20.37 -14.43 -69.72
CA ARG A 525 -20.71 -13.34 -70.65
C ARG A 525 -19.52 -12.97 -71.54
N CYS A 526 -18.30 -13.10 -71.01
CA CYS A 526 -17.08 -12.67 -71.68
C CYS A 526 -16.23 -13.84 -72.20
N HIS A 527 -16.40 -15.04 -71.62
CA HIS A 527 -15.83 -16.30 -72.12
C HIS A 527 -16.83 -17.11 -72.95
N ALA A 528 -17.48 -16.47 -73.93
CA ALA A 528 -18.41 -17.17 -74.82
C ALA A 528 -17.71 -18.19 -75.74
N ASP A 529 -16.37 -18.12 -75.84
CA ASP A 529 -15.48 -18.98 -76.62
C ASP A 529 -14.94 -20.19 -75.83
N LEU A 530 -14.90 -20.11 -74.51
CA LEU A 530 -14.66 -21.25 -73.65
C LEU A 530 -15.97 -22.04 -73.58
N ASN A 531 -16.04 -23.19 -74.22
CA ASN A 531 -17.23 -24.04 -74.29
C ASN A 531 -17.48 -24.76 -72.94
N ILE A 532 -17.74 -23.99 -71.86
CA ILE A 532 -17.91 -24.42 -70.45
C ILE A 532 -19.31 -24.17 -69.90
#